data_AF-A0A3D4QEN7-F1
#
_entry.id   AF-A0A3D4QEN7-F1
#
_cell.length_a   1.000
_cell.length_b   1.000
_cell.length_c   1.000
_cell.angle_alpha   90.00
_cell.angle_beta   90.00
_cell.angle_gamma   90.00
#
_symmetry.space_group_name_H-M   'P 1'
#
loop_
_entity.id
_entity.type
_entity.pdbx_description
1 polymer ?
#
loop_
_entity_poly.entity_id
_entity_poly.type
_entity_poly.pdbx_seq_one_letter_code
_entity_poly.pdbx_strand_id
1 'polypeptide(L)' 'YVCQECGAVHHRWSGKCDGCDAWNTLVEESQGDATPKGLGTGRKGRRIEFVGLKGE' A
#
# COMPACT_ATOMS: atom_id res chain seq x y z
N TYR A 1 0.42 -11.46 5.43
CA TYR A 1 1.66 -12.01 4.86
C TYR A 1 1.35 -13.30 4.13
N VAL A 2 1.77 -13.42 2.87
CA VAL A 2 1.57 -14.60 2.04
C VAL A 2 2.93 -15.23 1.77
N CYS A 3 3.03 -16.55 2.01
CA CYS A 3 4.23 -17.31 1.67
C CYS A 3 4.35 -17.45 0.15
N GLN A 4 5.45 -16.99 -0.43
CA GLN A 4 5.71 -17.10 -1.87
C GLN A 4 6.01 -18.53 -2.35
N GLU A 5 6.23 -19.47 -1.42
CA GLU A 5 6.60 -20.85 -1.75
C GLU A 5 5.43 -21.84 -1.66
N CYS A 6 4.56 -21.68 -0.67
CA CYS A 6 3.38 -22.56 -0.50
C CYS A 6 2.03 -21.85 -0.56
N GLY A 7 2.00 -20.51 -0.63
CA GLY A 7 0.75 -19.73 -0.66
C GLY A 7 0.02 -19.60 0.68
N ALA A 8 0.57 -20.12 1.78
CA ALA A 8 -0.04 -19.98 3.10
C ALA A 8 -0.19 -18.50 3.51
N VAL A 9 -1.33 -18.15 4.09
CA VAL A 9 -1.65 -16.80 4.55
C VAL A 9 -1.46 -16.70 6.05
N HIS A 10 -0.63 -15.77 6.48
CA HIS A 10 -0.28 -15.49 7.86
C HIS A 10 -0.68 -14.06 8.24
N HIS A 11 -1.22 -13.91 9.45
CA HIS A 11 -1.71 -12.65 10.01
C HIS A 11 -0.60 -11.74 10.56
N ARG A 12 0.60 -12.29 10.80
CA ARG A 12 1.79 -11.54 11.23
C ARG A 12 3.04 -12.10 10.56
N TRP A 13 4.10 -11.30 10.53
CA TRP A 13 5.40 -11.75 10.05
C TRP A 13 6.15 -12.47 11.19
N SER A 14 6.63 -13.68 10.91
CA SER A 14 7.38 -14.53 11.85
C SER A 14 8.76 -14.94 11.31
N GLY A 15 9.16 -14.47 10.13
CA GLY A 15 10.40 -14.88 9.44
C GLY A 15 10.36 -16.28 8.83
N LYS A 16 9.67 -17.24 9.45
CA LYS A 16 9.45 -18.61 8.97
C LYS A 16 7.97 -18.88 8.69
N CYS A 17 7.68 -19.58 7.59
CA CYS A 17 6.33 -20.03 7.25
C CYS A 17 5.98 -21.34 8.00
N ASP A 18 4.84 -21.36 8.71
CA ASP A 18 4.36 -22.54 9.45
C ASP A 18 3.72 -23.63 8.56
N GLY A 19 3.52 -23.36 7.27
CA GLY A 19 2.92 -24.31 6.32
C GLY A 19 3.93 -25.14 5.53
N CYS A 20 5.09 -24.57 5.20
CA CYS A 20 6.15 -25.26 4.44
C CYS A 20 7.53 -25.21 5.09
N ASP A 21 7.63 -24.69 6.31
CA ASP A 21 8.88 -24.53 7.06
C ASP A 21 9.97 -23.66 6.41
N ALA A 22 9.67 -22.99 5.30
CA ALA A 22 10.60 -22.13 4.60
C ALA A 22 10.81 -20.78 5.32
N TRP A 23 12.04 -20.24 5.21
CA TRP A 23 12.44 -18.98 5.81
C TRP A 23 12.44 -17.85 4.78
N ASN A 24 12.14 -16.62 5.22
CA ASN A 24 12.14 -15.40 4.39
C ASN A 24 11.21 -15.45 3.17
N THR A 25 10.21 -16.32 3.18
CA THR A 25 9.23 -16.46 2.09
C THR A 25 7.93 -15.70 2.35
N LEU A 26 7.72 -15.20 3.57
CA LEU A 26 6.54 -14.44 3.96
C LEU A 26 6.65 -12.98 3.47
N VAL A 27 5.81 -12.62 2.50
CA VAL A 27 5.75 -11.26 1.92
C VAL A 27 4.42 -10.61 2.29
N GLU A 28 4.40 -9.30 2.52
CA GLU A 28 3.15 -8.58 2.79
C GLU A 28 2.26 -8.57 1.53
N GLU A 29 0.99 -8.90 1.69
CA GLU A 29 0.03 -8.76 0.59
C GLU A 29 -0.30 -7.28 0.49
N SER A 30 0.19 -6.60 -0.55
CA SER A 30 -0.19 -5.23 -0.81
C SER A 30 -1.66 -5.22 -1.22
N GLN A 31 -2.51 -4.66 -0.37
CA GLN A 31 -3.77 -4.11 -0.85
C GLN A 31 -3.38 -2.95 -1.75
N GLY A 32 -3.24 -3.22 -3.05
CA GLY A 32 -2.71 -2.26 -4.02
C GLY A 32 -3.38 -0.91 -3.81
N ASP A 33 -2.57 0.16 -3.83
CA ASP A 33 -2.98 1.53 -3.47
C ASP A 33 -4.36 1.83 -4.03
N ALA A 34 -5.38 1.64 -3.20
CA ALA A 34 -6.75 1.92 -3.58
C ALA A 34 -6.82 3.43 -3.66
N THR A 35 -6.60 3.96 -4.87
CA THR A 35 -6.72 5.38 -5.12
C THR A 35 -8.10 5.76 -4.58
N PRO A 36 -8.19 6.65 -3.58
CA PRO A 36 -9.47 6.96 -2.97
C PRO A 36 -10.41 7.40 -4.09
N LYS A 37 -11.66 6.90 -4.10
CA LYS A 37 -12.61 7.08 -5.22
C LYS A 37 -12.83 8.55 -5.62
N GLY A 38 -12.45 9.51 -4.77
CA GLY A 38 -12.49 10.95 -5.03
C GLY A 38 -11.28 11.53 -5.78
N LEU A 39 -10.18 10.80 -5.94
CA LEU A 39 -8.97 11.22 -6.67
C LEU A 39 -8.94 10.72 -8.13
N GLY A 40 -10.03 10.09 -8.59
CA GLY A 40 -10.16 9.68 -9.98
C GLY A 40 -10.11 10.88 -10.94
N THR A 41 -9.65 10.64 -12.17
CA THR A 41 -9.46 11.63 -13.25
C THR A 41 -10.75 12.37 -13.70
N GLY A 42 -11.89 12.10 -13.06
CA GLY A 42 -13.21 12.54 -13.49
C GLY A 42 -13.54 14.02 -13.25
N ARG A 43 -12.83 14.73 -12.36
CA ARG A 43 -13.01 16.18 -12.18
C ARG A 43 -11.70 16.87 -11.82
N LYS A 44 -11.19 17.67 -12.75
CA LYS A 44 -10.10 18.60 -12.48
C LYS A 44 -10.61 19.64 -11.46
N GLY A 45 -9.98 19.72 -10.30
CA GLY A 45 -10.32 20.71 -9.27
C GLY A 45 -10.27 22.14 -9.84
N ARG A 46 -11.09 23.04 -9.27
CA ARG A 46 -11.08 24.47 -9.66
C ARG A 46 -9.70 25.04 -9.37
N ARG A 47 -9.05 25.60 -10.39
CA ARG A 47 -7.77 26.31 -10.23
C ARG A 47 -8.03 27.61 -9.46
N ILE A 48 -7.27 27.83 -8.40
CA ILE A 48 -7.22 29.12 -7.69
C ILE A 48 -5.95 29.84 -8.10
N GLU A 49 -6.02 31.17 -8.13
CA GLU A 49 -4.86 32.02 -8.35
C GLU A 49 -4.10 32.15 -7.03
N PHE A 50 -2.79 31.90 -7.06
CA PHE A 50 -1.94 32.08 -5.89
C PHE A 50 -1.50 33.54 -5.80
N VAL A 51 -1.68 34.14 -4.63
CA VAL A 51 -1.11 35.45 -4.30
C VAL A 51 0.04 35.27 -3.32
N GLY A 52 1.12 36.04 -3.50
CA GLY A 52 2.29 35.97 -2.64
C GLY A 52 1.99 36.57 -1.27
N LEU A 53 2.31 35.83 -0.21
CA LEU A 53 2.33 36.39 1.14
C LEU A 53 3.60 37.22 1.29
N LYS A 54 3.46 38.52 1.60
CA LYS A 54 4.58 39.35 2.06
C LYS A 54 4.85 38.98 3.51
N GLY A 55 5.97 38.31 3.76
CA GLY A 55 6.54 38.21 5.10
C GLY A 55 7.26 39.52 5.44
N GLU A 56 7.07 40.01 6.67
CA GLU A 56 8.01 40.92 7.34
C GLU A 56 9.13 40.11 8.01
#